data_AF-A0A199VZ49-F1
#
_entry.id   AF-A0A199VZ49-F1
#
_cell.length_a   1.000
_cell.length_b   1.000
_cell.length_c   1.000
_cell.angle_alpha   90.00
_cell.angle_beta   90.00
_cell.angle_gamma   90.00
#
_symmetry.space_group_name_H-M   'P 1'
#
loop_
_entity.id
_entity.type
_entity.pdbx_description
1 polymer ?
#
loop_
_entity_poly.entity_id
_entity_poly.type
_entity_poly.pdbx_seq_one_letter_code
_entity_poly.pdbx_strand_id
1 'polypeptide(L)'
;MDERMEGARRSRCRRHHQGPPPSRPEHVGLYNPKALLVVKSASSGETATKLNLMAQGRSGMHEIYCVKRNFLLETLEEELPRGTIRYSSKIVSIEEDGNIKLVHLADGSIIRTKVLIGCDGVNSIVAKWLGLKKPSFSGRSATRGLAEFPNGHGFQPEFLQLFGEGFRAGLLPCSEQSLYWFFTWTPSADEKEVEENTSKMREYVLKKLKHAKVPDEVIQVIEVSEMSDVVSSPLRYRSPVSLLYGNITKENVCVAGDAFHPMTPDLGQGGCSALEDSVVLARCLGEAIRGEDKGGKKGEYERIKDGLKKYAENRRWRGIQLIVTAYVIGFIQQSDNAFIGFLREKILSGIMAKTLMKMGDYDCGKL
;
A
#
# COMPACT_ATOMS: atom_id res chain seq x y z
N MET A 1 -38.48 29.92 22.54
CA MET A 1 -37.91 28.96 23.50
C MET A 1 -37.95 27.59 22.85
N ASP A 2 -36.91 27.10 22.20
CA ASP A 2 -35.54 27.59 22.22
C ASP A 2 -34.83 27.26 20.89
N GLU A 3 -34.66 28.28 20.06
CA GLU A 3 -33.65 28.41 19.00
C GLU A 3 -32.24 28.48 19.62
N ARG A 4 -31.91 27.56 20.52
CA ARG A 4 -30.73 27.65 21.40
C ARG A 4 -29.86 26.39 21.42
N MET A 5 -29.87 25.61 20.34
CA MET A 5 -28.95 24.46 20.18
C MET A 5 -28.20 24.41 18.84
N GLU A 6 -28.41 25.38 17.94
CA GLU A 6 -27.63 25.52 16.68
C GLU A 6 -26.46 26.53 16.77
N GLY A 7 -26.22 27.13 17.94
CA GLY A 7 -25.21 28.18 18.15
C GLY A 7 -23.81 27.72 18.56
N ALA A 8 -23.54 26.42 18.73
CA ALA A 8 -22.31 25.94 19.38
C ALA A 8 -21.28 25.24 18.46
N ARG A 9 -21.32 25.47 17.14
CA ARG A 9 -20.30 24.95 16.19
C ARG A 9 -19.69 25.99 15.25
N ARG A 10 -19.86 27.29 15.53
CA ARG A 10 -19.27 28.39 14.75
C ARG A 10 -18.50 29.38 15.62
N SER A 11 -17.36 28.99 16.18
CA SER A 11 -16.36 29.94 16.69
C SER A 11 -15.03 29.28 17.09
N ARG A 12 -14.30 28.73 16.12
CA ARG A 12 -12.82 28.64 16.20
C ARG A 12 -12.19 28.92 14.83
N CYS A 13 -12.52 30.09 14.27
CA CYS A 13 -11.64 30.72 13.30
C CYS A 13 -10.52 31.39 14.10
N ARG A 14 -9.51 30.61 14.50
CA ARG A 14 -8.29 31.17 15.11
C ARG A 14 -7.42 31.70 13.98
N ARG A 15 -7.17 33.01 14.03
CA ARG A 15 -6.11 33.72 13.32
C ARG A 15 -4.82 32.94 13.51
N HIS A 16 -4.25 32.37 12.46
CA HIS A 16 -2.89 31.84 12.52
C HIS A 16 -1.90 32.99 12.36
N HIS A 17 -1.14 33.20 13.43
CA HIS A 17 0.05 34.02 13.48
C HIS A 17 0.98 33.71 12.30
N GLN A 18 1.45 34.77 11.65
CA GLN A 18 2.67 34.76 10.85
C GLN A 18 3.85 34.58 11.81
N GLY A 19 4.19 33.33 12.10
CA GLY A 19 5.50 32.96 12.65
C GLY A 19 6.42 32.52 11.50
N PRO A 20 7.75 32.61 11.68
CA PRO A 20 8.69 31.98 10.74
C PRO A 20 8.36 30.47 10.63
N PRO A 21 8.63 29.84 9.47
CA PRO A 21 8.39 28.41 9.31
C PRO A 21 9.13 27.65 10.42
N PRO A 22 8.51 26.60 11.00
CA PRO A 22 9.20 25.78 11.99
C PRO A 22 10.50 25.27 11.37
N SER A 23 11.59 25.37 12.13
CA SER A 23 12.86 24.76 11.79
C SER A 23 12.63 23.28 11.46
N ARG A 24 13.21 22.80 10.34
CA ARG A 24 13.22 21.38 9.97
C ARG A 24 13.49 20.54 11.23
N PRO A 25 12.68 19.51 11.54
CA PRO A 25 13.05 18.60 12.60
C PRO A 25 14.44 18.05 12.29
N GLU A 26 15.35 18.16 13.27
CA GLU A 26 16.63 17.47 13.26
C GLU A 26 16.39 16.01 12.88
N HIS A 27 17.20 15.47 11.98
CA HIS A 27 17.09 14.13 11.40
C HIS A 27 16.48 13.11 12.39
N VAL A 28 15.17 12.89 12.30
CA VAL A 28 14.52 11.76 12.96
C VAL A 28 15.01 10.54 12.18
N GLY A 29 16.08 9.92 12.66
CA GLY A 29 16.61 8.70 12.06
C GLY A 29 15.48 7.69 11.95
N LEU A 30 15.16 7.27 10.73
CA LEU A 30 14.22 6.17 10.53
C LEU A 30 14.77 4.96 11.27
N TYR A 31 13.94 4.32 12.08
CA TYR A 31 14.32 3.10 12.77
C TYR A 31 14.65 2.06 11.71
N ASN A 32 15.94 1.75 11.57
CA ASN A 32 16.43 0.72 10.68
C ASN A 32 16.50 -0.57 11.49
N PRO A 33 15.53 -1.49 11.35
CA PRO A 33 15.68 -2.77 11.99
C PRO A 33 17.01 -3.38 11.49
N LYS A 34 17.98 -3.72 12.36
CA LYS A 34 19.17 -4.47 11.96
C LYS A 34 18.68 -5.73 11.22
N ALA A 35 18.81 -5.68 9.91
CA ALA A 35 17.75 -6.13 9.03
C ALA A 35 17.72 -7.66 8.91
N LEU A 36 16.99 -8.35 9.77
CA LEU A 36 16.81 -9.80 9.69
C LEU A 36 15.34 -10.14 9.53
N LEU A 37 15.02 -10.92 8.51
CA LEU A 37 13.76 -11.61 8.37
C LEU A 37 13.87 -12.98 9.02
N VAL A 38 13.00 -13.25 9.98
CA VAL A 38 12.85 -14.56 10.62
C VAL A 38 11.47 -15.11 10.27
N VAL A 39 11.45 -16.26 9.61
CA VAL A 39 10.24 -16.97 9.24
C VAL A 39 10.10 -18.20 10.13
N LYS A 40 8.99 -18.30 10.85
CA LYS A 40 8.65 -19.45 11.70
C LYS A 40 7.37 -20.16 11.21
N SER A 41 7.34 -21.47 11.36
CA SER A 41 6.13 -22.26 11.12
C SER A 41 5.19 -22.17 12.33
N ALA A 42 3.93 -21.85 12.09
CA ALA A 42 2.90 -21.85 13.11
C ALA A 42 2.49 -23.26 13.57
N SER A 43 2.80 -24.31 12.80
CA SER A 43 2.46 -25.70 13.14
C SER A 43 3.53 -26.38 13.99
N SER A 44 4.82 -26.08 13.73
CA SER A 44 5.95 -26.68 14.45
C SER A 44 6.62 -25.75 15.46
N GLY A 45 6.49 -24.42 15.29
CA GLY A 45 7.24 -23.41 16.04
C GLY A 45 8.69 -23.26 15.58
N GLU A 46 9.16 -24.11 14.67
CA GLU A 46 10.53 -24.10 14.17
C GLU A 46 10.77 -22.91 13.24
N THR A 47 12.01 -22.44 13.21
CA THR A 47 12.44 -21.43 12.23
C THR A 47 12.64 -22.09 10.88
N ALA A 48 11.81 -21.75 9.90
CA ALA A 48 11.91 -22.25 8.54
C ALA A 48 12.96 -21.51 7.72
N THR A 49 13.18 -20.21 7.97
CA THR A 49 14.19 -19.40 7.26
C THR A 49 14.64 -18.23 8.11
N LYS A 50 15.93 -17.89 8.02
CA LYS A 50 16.46 -16.58 8.42
C LYS A 50 17.16 -15.95 7.22
N LEU A 51 16.90 -14.68 6.94
CA LEU A 51 17.47 -13.97 5.80
C LEU A 51 17.87 -12.56 6.21
N ASN A 52 19.12 -12.18 5.92
CA ASN A 52 19.55 -10.80 6.05
C ASN A 52 18.85 -9.96 4.97
N LEU A 53 18.11 -8.95 5.42
CA LEU A 53 17.38 -7.99 4.60
C LEU A 53 18.30 -6.86 4.12
N MET A 54 19.54 -6.76 4.62
CA MET A 54 20.61 -6.01 3.98
C MET A 54 21.19 -6.86 2.84
N ALA A 55 20.88 -6.50 1.60
CA ALA A 55 21.38 -7.20 0.43
C ALA A 55 21.86 -6.21 -0.63
N GLN A 56 22.95 -6.58 -1.32
CA GLN A 56 23.41 -5.84 -2.48
C GLN A 56 22.40 -6.00 -3.63
N GLY A 57 21.76 -4.91 -4.01
CA GLY A 57 20.92 -4.76 -5.19
C GLY A 57 21.66 -4.24 -6.40
N ARG A 58 20.92 -4.01 -7.49
CA ARG A 58 21.45 -3.41 -8.73
C ARG A 58 21.91 -1.98 -8.53
N SER A 59 21.23 -1.24 -7.65
CA SER A 59 21.43 0.20 -7.45
C SER A 59 22.14 0.53 -6.12
N GLY A 60 22.64 -0.47 -5.39
CA GLY A 60 23.29 -0.28 -4.10
C GLY A 60 22.78 -1.26 -3.04
N MET A 61 23.11 -1.00 -1.77
CA MET A 61 22.56 -1.77 -0.65
C MET A 61 21.07 -1.48 -0.50
N HIS A 62 20.26 -2.53 -0.39
CA HIS A 62 18.84 -2.42 -0.06
C HIS A 62 18.63 -2.39 1.44
N GLU A 63 17.71 -1.52 1.85
CA GLU A 63 17.22 -1.38 3.21
C GLU A 63 15.70 -1.54 3.22
N ILE A 64 15.16 -2.00 4.34
CA ILE A 64 13.71 -2.11 4.56
C ILE A 64 13.36 -1.31 5.79
N TYR A 65 12.43 -0.36 5.60
CA TYR A 65 11.92 0.48 6.66
C TYR A 65 10.42 0.22 6.86
N CYS A 66 10.01 0.01 8.10
CA CYS A 66 8.62 0.21 8.48
C CYS A 66 8.42 1.68 8.80
N VAL A 67 7.44 2.32 8.15
CA VAL A 67 7.06 3.70 8.45
C VAL A 67 5.56 3.77 8.71
N LYS A 68 5.15 4.61 9.66
CA LYS A 68 3.73 4.91 9.88
C LYS A 68 3.18 5.61 8.63
N ARG A 69 2.03 5.14 8.15
CA ARG A 69 1.45 5.63 6.87
C ARG A 69 1.15 7.13 6.91
N ASN A 70 0.59 7.64 8.00
CA ASN A 70 0.28 9.07 8.13
C ASN A 70 1.56 9.91 8.10
N PHE A 71 2.60 9.50 8.82
CA PHE A 71 3.90 10.17 8.82
C PHE A 71 4.49 10.27 7.40
N LEU A 72 4.47 9.18 6.63
CA LEU A 72 4.96 9.20 5.24
C LEU A 72 4.12 10.14 4.36
N LEU A 73 2.78 10.13 4.50
CA LEU A 73 1.89 10.98 3.71
C LEU A 73 2.07 12.46 4.06
N GLU A 74 2.14 12.80 5.34
CA GLU A 74 2.39 14.17 5.84
C GLU A 74 3.74 14.68 5.33
N THR A 75 4.79 13.87 5.42
CA THR A 75 6.12 14.22 4.90
C THR A 75 6.10 14.51 3.39
N LEU A 76 5.39 13.68 2.60
CA LEU A 76 5.26 13.91 1.15
C LEU A 76 4.40 15.13 0.82
N GLU A 77 3.37 15.41 1.64
CA GLU A 77 2.51 16.58 1.50
C GLU A 77 3.28 17.89 1.75
N GLU A 78 4.13 17.92 2.78
CA GLU A 78 4.92 19.09 3.17
C GLU A 78 5.91 19.54 2.08
N GLU A 79 6.35 18.63 1.22
CA GLU A 79 7.24 18.92 0.09
C GLU A 79 6.50 19.52 -1.13
N LEU A 80 5.16 19.58 -1.11
CA LEU A 80 4.39 20.13 -2.21
C LEU A 80 4.18 21.65 -2.08
N PRO A 81 4.21 22.40 -3.20
CA PRO A 81 3.84 23.81 -3.18
C PRO A 81 2.45 24.03 -2.60
N ARG A 82 2.29 25.12 -1.81
CA ARG A 82 1.01 25.47 -1.21
C ARG A 82 -0.08 25.61 -2.29
N GLY A 83 -1.23 24.97 -2.06
CA GLY A 83 -2.36 24.98 -2.98
C GLY A 83 -2.36 23.85 -4.02
N THR A 84 -1.35 22.98 -4.02
CA THR A 84 -1.32 21.77 -4.87
C THR A 84 -2.46 20.81 -4.54
N ILE A 85 -2.75 20.61 -3.25
CA ILE A 85 -3.80 19.68 -2.80
C ILE A 85 -5.12 20.42 -2.58
N ARG A 86 -6.20 19.86 -3.14
CA ARG A 86 -7.59 20.27 -2.87
C ARG A 86 -8.34 19.14 -2.16
N TYR A 87 -8.56 19.29 -0.85
CA TYR A 87 -9.34 18.33 -0.07
C TYR A 87 -10.84 18.41 -0.39
N SER A 88 -11.60 17.43 0.11
CA SER A 88 -13.06 17.33 -0.07
C SER A 88 -13.51 17.33 -1.54
N SER A 89 -12.62 16.97 -2.47
CA SER A 89 -12.82 17.04 -3.92
C SER A 89 -13.08 15.65 -4.51
N LYS A 90 -14.19 15.02 -4.11
CA LYS A 90 -14.53 13.66 -4.54
C LYS A 90 -14.98 13.65 -6.01
N ILE A 91 -14.25 12.95 -6.86
CA ILE A 91 -14.62 12.72 -8.27
C ILE A 91 -15.90 11.88 -8.33
N VAL A 92 -16.82 12.20 -9.25
CA VAL A 92 -18.05 11.42 -9.49
C VAL A 92 -18.18 10.97 -10.95
N SER A 93 -17.70 11.75 -11.91
CA SER A 93 -17.69 11.39 -13.32
C SER A 93 -16.58 12.11 -14.09
N ILE A 94 -16.27 11.60 -15.27
CA ILE A 94 -15.25 12.12 -16.18
C ILE A 94 -15.87 12.20 -17.57
N GLU A 95 -15.81 13.38 -18.18
CA GLU A 95 -16.29 13.65 -19.54
C GLU A 95 -15.14 14.11 -20.44
N GLU A 96 -15.28 13.84 -21.74
CA GLU A 96 -14.34 14.26 -22.78
C GLU A 96 -14.82 15.57 -23.42
N ASP A 97 -13.96 16.58 -23.46
CA ASP A 97 -14.19 17.86 -24.16
C ASP A 97 -12.99 18.12 -25.08
N GLY A 98 -13.02 17.48 -26.27
CA GLY A 98 -11.89 17.42 -27.18
C GLY A 98 -10.63 16.87 -26.49
N ASN A 99 -9.56 17.67 -26.49
CA ASN A 99 -8.27 17.29 -25.90
C ASN A 99 -8.21 17.52 -24.38
N ILE A 100 -9.28 18.03 -23.75
CA ILE A 100 -9.37 18.29 -22.32
C ILE A 100 -10.28 17.24 -21.68
N LYS A 101 -10.08 17.00 -20.39
CA LYS A 101 -10.97 16.18 -19.56
C LYS A 101 -11.68 17.06 -18.55
N LEU A 102 -13.00 16.87 -18.46
CA LEU A 102 -13.85 17.52 -17.47
C LEU A 102 -14.08 16.53 -16.32
N VAL A 103 -13.51 16.84 -15.16
CA VAL A 103 -13.64 16.02 -13.95
C VAL A 103 -14.72 16.65 -13.08
N HIS A 104 -15.85 15.97 -12.98
CA HIS A 104 -16.98 16.40 -12.16
C HIS A 104 -16.78 15.95 -10.72
N LEU A 105 -16.98 16.88 -9.79
CA LEU A 105 -16.86 16.65 -8.36
C LEU A 105 -18.23 16.55 -7.70
N ALA A 106 -18.28 15.89 -6.53
CA ALA A 106 -19.50 15.66 -5.77
C ALA A 106 -20.18 16.95 -5.28
N ASP A 107 -19.43 18.06 -5.19
CA ASP A 107 -19.96 19.38 -4.83
C ASP A 107 -20.55 20.14 -6.04
N GLY A 108 -20.57 19.51 -7.23
CA GLY A 108 -21.05 20.10 -8.48
C GLY A 108 -20.01 20.92 -9.24
N SER A 109 -18.81 21.10 -8.69
CA SER A 109 -17.73 21.81 -9.40
C SER A 109 -17.08 20.92 -10.48
N ILE A 110 -16.51 21.57 -11.49
CA ILE A 110 -15.86 20.90 -12.62
C ILE A 110 -14.40 21.36 -12.72
N ILE A 111 -13.47 20.41 -12.75
CA ILE A 111 -12.05 20.66 -13.02
C ILE A 111 -11.77 20.34 -14.49
N ARG A 112 -11.20 21.30 -15.22
CA ARG A 112 -10.72 21.14 -16.59
C ARG A 112 -9.23 20.78 -16.55
N THR A 113 -8.83 19.67 -17.17
CA THR A 113 -7.42 19.26 -17.18
C THR A 113 -6.92 18.77 -18.55
N LYS A 114 -5.65 19.06 -18.85
CA LYS A 114 -4.92 18.52 -20.01
C LYS A 114 -4.41 17.09 -19.78
N VAL A 115 -4.28 16.65 -18.54
CA VAL A 115 -3.79 15.31 -18.16
C VAL A 115 -4.55 14.85 -16.93
N LEU A 116 -5.04 13.61 -16.95
CA LEU A 116 -5.69 13.01 -15.79
C LEU A 116 -4.97 11.72 -15.39
N ILE A 117 -4.47 11.67 -14.16
CA ILE A 117 -3.83 10.48 -13.58
C ILE A 117 -4.73 9.99 -12.45
N GLY A 118 -5.27 8.79 -12.59
CA GLY A 118 -6.06 8.13 -11.56
C GLY A 118 -5.18 7.50 -10.50
N CYS A 119 -5.15 8.13 -9.33
CA CYS A 119 -4.50 7.61 -8.10
C CYS A 119 -5.54 7.36 -6.99
N ASP A 120 -6.80 7.14 -7.36
CA ASP A 120 -7.98 7.07 -6.50
C ASP A 120 -8.27 5.66 -5.94
N GLY A 121 -7.21 4.84 -5.84
CA GLY A 121 -7.21 3.58 -5.10
C GLY A 121 -8.01 2.43 -5.72
N VAL A 122 -8.20 1.36 -4.94
CA VAL A 122 -8.80 0.10 -5.40
C VAL A 122 -10.21 0.23 -6.01
N ASN A 123 -10.95 1.28 -5.63
CA ASN A 123 -12.30 1.56 -6.13
C ASN A 123 -12.34 2.66 -7.21
N SER A 124 -11.22 2.83 -7.92
CA SER A 124 -10.97 3.93 -8.85
C SER A 124 -12.08 4.15 -9.90
N ILE A 125 -12.56 5.40 -9.96
CA ILE A 125 -13.47 5.92 -10.99
C ILE A 125 -12.70 6.08 -12.30
N VAL A 126 -11.43 6.49 -12.25
CA VAL A 126 -10.60 6.65 -13.45
C VAL A 126 -10.33 5.29 -14.11
N ALA A 127 -10.01 4.26 -13.32
CA ALA A 127 -9.83 2.90 -13.83
C ALA A 127 -11.12 2.36 -14.45
N LYS A 128 -12.28 2.63 -13.82
CA LYS A 128 -13.59 2.29 -14.37
C LYS A 128 -13.83 3.00 -15.70
N TRP A 129 -13.50 4.29 -15.80
CA TRP A 129 -13.64 5.08 -17.02
C TRP A 129 -12.76 4.56 -18.16
N LEU A 130 -11.55 4.08 -17.84
CA LEU A 130 -10.66 3.40 -18.80
C LEU A 130 -11.18 2.01 -19.23
N GLY A 131 -12.28 1.51 -18.64
CA GLY A 131 -12.84 0.20 -18.92
C GLY A 131 -12.13 -0.95 -18.22
N LEU A 132 -11.28 -0.67 -17.22
CA LEU A 132 -10.65 -1.73 -16.44
C LEU A 132 -11.68 -2.43 -15.54
N LYS A 133 -11.65 -3.77 -15.49
CA LYS A 133 -12.56 -4.56 -14.66
C LYS A 133 -12.37 -4.25 -13.17
N LYS A 134 -13.41 -4.41 -12.35
CA LYS A 134 -13.29 -4.25 -10.90
C LYS A 134 -12.28 -5.26 -10.32
N PRO A 135 -11.50 -4.90 -9.29
CA PRO A 135 -10.63 -5.85 -8.59
C PRO A 135 -11.44 -7.02 -7.99
N SER A 136 -10.87 -8.22 -8.08
CA SER A 136 -11.45 -9.44 -7.52
C SER A 136 -11.12 -9.57 -6.05
N PHE A 137 -12.05 -10.13 -5.27
CA PHE A 137 -11.74 -10.58 -3.92
C PHE A 137 -10.81 -11.80 -3.97
N SER A 138 -9.78 -11.81 -3.13
CA SER A 138 -8.78 -12.90 -3.09
C SER A 138 -9.21 -14.11 -2.26
N GLY A 139 -10.37 -14.05 -1.58
CA GLY A 139 -10.78 -15.04 -0.60
C GLY A 139 -10.17 -14.84 0.80
N ARG A 140 -9.33 -13.81 0.98
CA ARG A 140 -8.61 -13.55 2.24
C ARG A 140 -8.95 -12.18 2.80
N SER A 141 -8.95 -12.07 4.13
CA SER A 141 -9.05 -10.80 4.86
C SER A 141 -7.75 -10.53 5.61
N ALA A 142 -7.56 -9.27 5.98
CA ALA A 142 -6.46 -8.84 6.83
C ALA A 142 -6.93 -7.89 7.92
N THR A 143 -6.28 -7.98 9.07
CA THR A 143 -6.35 -7.00 10.15
C THR A 143 -4.93 -6.66 10.61
N ARG A 144 -4.80 -5.54 11.31
CA ARG A 144 -3.51 -4.99 11.73
C ARG A 144 -3.69 -4.06 12.91
N GLY A 145 -2.61 -3.88 13.66
CA GLY A 145 -2.57 -2.96 14.78
C GLY A 145 -1.18 -2.43 15.00
N LEU A 146 -1.10 -1.56 15.99
CA LEU A 146 0.13 -0.94 16.45
C LEU A 146 0.19 -1.10 17.97
N ALA A 147 1.27 -1.66 18.47
CA ALA A 147 1.57 -1.68 19.89
C ALA A 147 2.56 -0.56 20.21
N GLU A 148 2.23 0.23 21.23
CA GLU A 148 3.04 1.34 21.70
C GLU A 148 3.65 0.99 23.06
N PHE A 149 4.95 1.20 23.18
CA PHE A 149 5.77 0.93 24.35
C PHE A 149 6.52 2.22 24.71
N PRO A 150 5.93 3.09 25.56
CA PRO A 150 6.52 4.41 25.86
C PRO A 150 7.96 4.37 26.37
N ASN A 151 8.33 3.28 27.07
CA ASN A 151 9.66 3.08 27.63
C ASN A 151 10.59 2.24 26.72
N GLY A 152 10.20 2.03 25.46
CA GLY A 152 10.89 1.16 24.53
C GLY A 152 10.34 -0.27 24.54
N HIS A 153 10.31 -0.90 23.38
CA HIS A 153 9.69 -2.22 23.23
C HIS A 153 10.62 -3.38 23.66
N GLY A 154 11.94 -3.21 23.60
CA GLY A 154 12.92 -4.24 24.02
C GLY A 154 13.08 -5.46 23.08
N PHE A 155 12.17 -5.63 22.12
CA PHE A 155 12.29 -6.63 21.04
C PHE A 155 13.51 -6.41 20.14
N GLN A 156 14.01 -7.51 19.55
CA GLN A 156 15.05 -7.43 18.53
C GLN A 156 14.53 -6.70 17.29
N PRO A 157 15.42 -5.99 16.57
CA PRO A 157 15.08 -5.25 15.36
C PRO A 157 14.88 -6.18 14.15
N GLU A 158 13.97 -7.15 14.24
CA GLU A 158 13.74 -8.20 13.25
C GLU A 158 12.34 -8.11 12.65
N PHE A 159 12.21 -8.51 11.39
CA PHE A 159 10.92 -8.82 10.80
C PHE A 159 10.56 -10.27 11.11
N LEU A 160 9.63 -10.50 12.03
CA LEU A 160 9.08 -11.83 12.30
C LEU A 160 7.89 -12.11 11.39
N GLN A 161 7.91 -13.23 10.67
CA GLN A 161 6.79 -13.77 9.91
C GLN A 161 6.41 -15.17 10.40
N LEU A 162 5.10 -15.40 10.53
CA LEU A 162 4.48 -16.65 10.96
C LEU A 162 3.54 -17.13 9.86
N PHE A 163 3.64 -18.40 9.47
CA PHE A 163 2.85 -18.99 8.40
C PHE A 163 2.35 -20.39 8.77
N GLY A 164 1.17 -20.75 8.26
CA GLY A 164 0.54 -22.05 8.51
C GLY A 164 -0.75 -21.93 9.31
N GLU A 165 -1.40 -23.07 9.58
CA GLU A 165 -2.65 -23.11 10.35
C GLU A 165 -3.77 -22.22 9.78
N GLY A 166 -3.79 -22.03 8.45
CA GLY A 166 -4.81 -21.22 7.76
C GLY A 166 -4.63 -19.70 7.90
N PHE A 167 -3.53 -19.24 8.51
CA PHE A 167 -3.24 -17.81 8.67
C PHE A 167 -1.80 -17.45 8.28
N ARG A 168 -1.58 -16.14 8.17
CA ARG A 168 -0.26 -15.54 8.16
C ARG A 168 -0.27 -14.37 9.15
N ALA A 169 0.79 -14.25 9.95
CA ALA A 169 0.96 -13.15 10.88
C ALA A 169 2.39 -12.61 10.80
N GLY A 170 2.60 -11.41 11.32
CA GLY A 170 3.96 -10.90 11.46
C GLY A 170 4.05 -9.68 12.36
N LEU A 171 5.26 -9.44 12.86
CA LEU A 171 5.62 -8.29 13.67
C LEU A 171 6.82 -7.60 13.03
N LEU A 172 6.78 -6.28 13.00
CA LEU A 172 7.84 -5.45 12.47
C LEU A 172 7.96 -4.18 13.32
N PRO A 173 9.13 -3.91 13.91
CA PRO A 173 9.38 -2.64 14.57
C PRO A 173 9.33 -1.47 13.60
N CYS A 174 8.67 -0.38 14.00
CA CYS A 174 8.57 0.87 13.24
C CYS A 174 9.25 2.04 13.95
N SER A 175 9.49 1.92 15.25
CA SER A 175 10.39 2.78 16.05
C SER A 175 10.85 2.00 17.29
N GLU A 176 11.79 2.56 18.06
CA GLU A 176 12.21 2.01 19.37
C GLU A 176 11.02 1.78 20.34
N GLN A 177 9.90 2.47 20.11
CA GLN A 177 8.71 2.46 20.97
C GLN A 177 7.52 1.78 20.31
N SER A 178 7.55 1.44 19.01
CA SER A 178 6.35 0.98 18.31
C SER A 178 6.58 -0.26 17.47
N LEU A 179 5.66 -1.22 17.59
CA LEU A 179 5.63 -2.45 16.80
C LEU A 179 4.36 -2.52 15.96
N TYR A 180 4.53 -2.62 14.65
CA TYR A 180 3.44 -2.96 13.74
C TYR A 180 3.24 -4.46 13.71
N TRP A 181 1.99 -4.89 13.70
CA TRP A 181 1.64 -6.28 13.46
C TRP A 181 0.51 -6.40 12.45
N PHE A 182 0.49 -7.52 11.74
CA PHE A 182 -0.60 -7.87 10.82
C PHE A 182 -1.00 -9.32 10.99
N PHE A 183 -2.24 -9.61 10.60
CA PHE A 183 -2.80 -10.94 10.56
C PHE A 183 -3.68 -11.08 9.32
N THR A 184 -3.47 -12.14 8.52
CA THR A 184 -4.28 -12.47 7.35
C THR A 184 -4.83 -13.88 7.47
N TRP A 185 -6.08 -14.07 7.08
CA TRP A 185 -6.76 -15.36 7.15
C TRP A 185 -7.79 -15.50 6.03
N THR A 186 -8.31 -16.71 5.87
CA THR A 186 -9.45 -17.00 5.00
C THR A 186 -10.71 -16.99 5.87
N PRO A 187 -11.60 -15.99 5.76
CA PRO A 187 -12.80 -15.94 6.57
C PRO A 187 -13.72 -17.13 6.29
N SER A 188 -14.26 -17.75 7.33
CA SER A 188 -15.36 -18.71 7.22
C SER A 188 -16.72 -17.98 7.23
N ALA A 189 -17.79 -18.65 6.78
CA ALA A 189 -19.12 -18.04 6.70
C ALA A 189 -19.66 -17.55 8.05
N ASP A 190 -19.24 -18.20 9.13
CA ASP A 190 -19.66 -17.93 10.51
C ASP A 190 -18.86 -16.78 11.17
N GLU A 191 -17.81 -16.28 10.51
CA GLU A 191 -16.90 -15.26 11.07
C GLU A 191 -17.27 -13.82 10.68
N LYS A 192 -18.41 -13.59 10.01
CA LYS A 192 -18.83 -12.24 9.58
C LYS A 192 -19.03 -11.26 10.73
N GLU A 193 -19.59 -11.72 11.86
CA GLU A 193 -19.79 -10.85 13.05
C GLU A 193 -18.49 -10.42 13.72
N VAL A 194 -17.38 -11.14 13.47
CA VAL A 194 -16.05 -10.80 14.01
C VAL A 194 -15.49 -9.58 13.28
N GLU A 195 -15.82 -9.40 11.99
CA GLU A 195 -15.30 -8.33 11.14
C GLU A 195 -15.87 -6.94 11.46
N GLU A 196 -16.84 -6.85 12.37
CA GLU A 196 -17.56 -5.60 12.69
C GLU A 196 -17.10 -4.93 14.00
N ASN A 197 -16.33 -5.63 14.84
CA ASN A 197 -15.93 -5.14 16.16
C ASN A 197 -14.44 -5.39 16.44
N THR A 198 -13.70 -4.32 16.78
CA THR A 198 -12.25 -4.37 17.05
C THR A 198 -11.88 -5.31 18.20
N SER A 199 -12.66 -5.33 19.28
CA SER A 199 -12.42 -6.22 20.42
C SER A 199 -12.66 -7.68 20.05
N LYS A 200 -13.77 -8.00 19.36
CA LYS A 200 -14.04 -9.36 18.85
C LYS A 200 -12.94 -9.81 17.88
N MET A 201 -12.48 -8.92 17.00
CA MET A 201 -11.38 -9.21 16.08
C MET A 201 -10.07 -9.51 16.81
N ARG A 202 -9.72 -8.71 17.83
CA ARG A 202 -8.53 -8.97 18.66
C ARG A 202 -8.64 -10.34 19.33
N GLU A 203 -9.77 -10.65 19.96
CA GLU A 203 -10.01 -11.96 20.60
C GLU A 203 -9.90 -13.11 19.60
N TYR A 204 -10.44 -12.95 18.40
CA TYR A 204 -10.34 -13.93 17.33
C TYR A 204 -8.89 -14.19 16.91
N VAL A 205 -8.11 -13.13 16.67
CA VAL A 205 -6.68 -13.23 16.34
C VAL A 205 -5.93 -13.93 17.46
N LEU A 206 -6.13 -13.52 18.71
CA LEU A 206 -5.49 -14.13 19.87
C LEU A 206 -5.84 -15.61 20.03
N LYS A 207 -7.11 -15.98 19.82
CA LYS A 207 -7.57 -17.37 19.86
C LYS A 207 -6.86 -18.23 18.80
N LYS A 208 -6.74 -17.74 17.57
CA LYS A 208 -6.03 -18.46 16.49
C LYS A 208 -4.54 -18.61 16.81
N LEU A 209 -3.89 -17.56 17.31
CA LEU A 209 -2.47 -17.61 17.66
C LEU A 209 -2.19 -18.53 18.85
N LYS A 210 -3.04 -18.52 19.89
CA LYS A 210 -2.91 -19.39 21.08
C LYS A 210 -3.10 -20.89 20.77
N HIS A 211 -3.79 -21.23 19.68
CA HIS A 211 -3.92 -22.62 19.22
C HIS A 211 -2.77 -23.08 18.32
N ALA A 212 -1.88 -22.17 17.93
CA ALA A 212 -0.72 -22.46 17.09
C ALA A 212 0.57 -22.40 17.93
N LYS A 213 1.68 -22.91 17.38
CA LYS A 213 3.01 -22.86 18.00
C LYS A 213 3.69 -21.52 17.70
N VAL A 214 3.08 -20.44 18.20
CA VAL A 214 3.55 -19.07 18.06
C VAL A 214 4.29 -18.63 19.34
N PRO A 215 5.38 -17.83 19.26
CA PRO A 215 6.04 -17.32 20.47
C PRO A 215 5.11 -16.44 21.32
N ASP A 216 5.16 -16.61 22.65
CA ASP A 216 4.33 -15.84 23.60
C ASP A 216 4.49 -14.32 23.44
N GLU A 217 5.69 -13.88 23.08
CA GLU A 217 6.03 -12.49 22.78
C GLU A 217 5.08 -11.86 21.74
N VAL A 218 4.68 -12.63 20.71
CA VAL A 218 3.74 -12.17 19.68
C VAL A 218 2.34 -11.96 20.25
N ILE A 219 1.91 -12.87 21.13
CA ILE A 219 0.61 -12.81 21.77
C ILE A 219 0.54 -11.57 22.67
N GLN A 220 1.58 -11.33 23.48
CA GLN A 220 1.68 -10.17 24.37
C GLN A 220 1.58 -8.85 23.60
N VAL A 221 2.29 -8.73 22.48
CA VAL A 221 2.23 -7.52 21.63
C VAL A 221 0.81 -7.23 21.16
N ILE A 222 0.07 -8.25 20.73
CA ILE A 222 -1.30 -8.08 20.24
C ILE A 222 -2.25 -7.74 21.39
N GLU A 223 -2.06 -8.34 22.57
CA GLU A 223 -2.87 -8.07 23.77
C GLU A 223 -2.79 -6.60 24.21
N VAL A 224 -1.60 -5.99 24.16
CA VAL A 224 -1.39 -4.58 24.55
C VAL A 224 -1.60 -3.58 23.41
N SER A 225 -1.90 -4.06 22.20
CA SER A 225 -1.99 -3.20 21.01
C SER A 225 -3.35 -2.51 20.87
N GLU A 226 -3.31 -1.32 20.28
CA GLU A 226 -4.48 -0.70 19.68
C GLU A 226 -4.69 -1.26 18.27
N MET A 227 -5.91 -1.76 18.02
CA MET A 227 -6.32 -2.20 16.69
C MET A 227 -6.50 -0.98 15.80
N SER A 228 -6.22 -1.12 14.50
CA SER A 228 -6.58 -0.09 13.52
C SER A 228 -8.10 0.18 13.53
N ASP A 229 -8.51 1.42 13.23
CA ASP A 229 -9.91 1.78 12.97
C ASP A 229 -10.58 0.88 11.92
N VAL A 230 -9.78 0.26 11.05
CA VAL A 230 -10.24 -0.75 10.10
C VAL A 230 -10.17 -2.13 10.75
N VAL A 231 -11.31 -2.62 11.23
CA VAL A 231 -11.46 -3.93 11.90
C VAL A 231 -11.00 -5.09 11.01
N SER A 232 -11.49 -5.12 9.77
CA SER A 232 -11.12 -6.11 8.74
C SER A 232 -11.03 -5.45 7.37
N SER A 233 -10.09 -5.88 6.56
CA SER A 233 -9.92 -5.45 5.16
C SER A 233 -9.97 -6.66 4.22
N PRO A 234 -11.05 -6.82 3.43
CA PRO A 234 -11.09 -7.81 2.36
C PRO A 234 -9.97 -7.54 1.35
N LEU A 235 -9.07 -8.51 1.17
CA LEU A 235 -7.94 -8.36 0.28
C LEU A 235 -8.39 -8.53 -1.17
N ARG A 236 -8.17 -7.50 -1.98
CA ARG A 236 -8.54 -7.46 -3.39
C ARG A 236 -7.32 -7.34 -4.28
N TYR A 237 -7.43 -7.85 -5.49
CA TYR A 237 -6.37 -7.75 -6.50
C TYR A 237 -6.98 -7.58 -7.90
N ARG A 238 -6.25 -6.94 -8.80
CA ARG A 238 -6.67 -6.86 -10.20
C ARG A 238 -6.20 -8.10 -10.94
N SER A 239 -7.10 -8.78 -11.66
CA SER A 239 -6.73 -9.97 -12.44
C SER A 239 -5.61 -9.64 -13.45
N PRO A 240 -4.53 -10.45 -13.52
CA PRO A 240 -3.47 -10.29 -14.51
C PRO A 240 -3.99 -10.27 -15.95
N VAL A 241 -5.01 -11.09 -16.26
CA VAL A 241 -5.66 -11.11 -17.58
C VAL A 241 -6.32 -9.75 -17.89
N SER A 242 -6.91 -9.09 -16.89
CA SER A 242 -7.46 -7.74 -17.08
C SER A 242 -6.37 -6.72 -17.37
N LEU A 243 -5.13 -6.92 -16.90
CA LEU A 243 -4.01 -6.04 -17.19
C LEU A 243 -3.28 -6.39 -18.49
N LEU A 244 -3.34 -7.64 -18.95
CA LEU A 244 -2.81 -8.03 -20.25
C LEU A 244 -3.56 -7.34 -21.39
N TYR A 245 -4.90 -7.34 -21.32
CA TYR A 245 -5.76 -6.84 -22.39
C TYR A 245 -6.43 -5.49 -22.10
N GLY A 246 -6.30 -4.97 -20.88
CA GLY A 246 -6.94 -3.72 -20.46
C GLY A 246 -6.18 -2.46 -20.90
N ASN A 247 -6.93 -1.36 -20.95
CA ASN A 247 -6.39 -0.03 -21.19
C ASN A 247 -5.92 0.57 -19.87
N ILE A 248 -4.59 0.68 -19.71
CA ILE A 248 -3.96 1.40 -18.59
C ILE A 248 -3.95 2.91 -18.88
N THR A 249 -4.00 3.25 -20.17
CA THR A 249 -4.04 4.60 -20.70
C THR A 249 -5.09 4.71 -21.78
N LYS A 250 -5.68 5.89 -21.92
CA LYS A 250 -6.52 6.27 -23.06
C LYS A 250 -6.32 7.76 -23.25
N GLU A 251 -5.85 8.17 -24.44
CA GLU A 251 -5.56 9.57 -24.73
C GLU A 251 -4.65 10.21 -23.67
N ASN A 252 -5.09 11.31 -23.05
CA ASN A 252 -4.39 12.03 -21.98
C ASN A 252 -4.78 11.57 -20.56
N VAL A 253 -5.23 10.31 -20.42
CA VAL A 253 -5.64 9.71 -19.14
C VAL A 253 -4.84 8.44 -18.87
N CYS A 254 -4.39 8.25 -17.62
CA CYS A 254 -3.78 7.00 -17.15
C CYS A 254 -4.15 6.69 -15.69
N VAL A 255 -3.71 5.53 -15.18
CA VAL A 255 -3.85 5.14 -13.76
C VAL A 255 -2.50 4.75 -13.14
N ALA A 256 -2.37 4.94 -11.82
CA ALA A 256 -1.20 4.57 -11.03
C ALA A 256 -1.62 4.08 -9.62
N GLY A 257 -0.69 3.43 -8.92
CA GLY A 257 -0.95 2.87 -7.60
C GLY A 257 -2.07 1.82 -7.62
N ASP A 258 -2.85 1.75 -6.54
CA ASP A 258 -3.96 0.79 -6.40
C ASP A 258 -5.11 0.99 -7.40
N ALA A 259 -5.18 2.14 -8.10
CA ALA A 259 -6.11 2.29 -9.23
C ALA A 259 -5.68 1.42 -10.41
N PHE A 260 -4.37 1.26 -10.59
CA PHE A 260 -3.76 0.48 -11.65
C PHE A 260 -3.52 -0.97 -11.23
N HIS A 261 -2.73 -1.22 -10.19
CA HIS A 261 -2.24 -2.56 -9.83
C HIS A 261 -2.54 -2.96 -8.37
N PRO A 262 -3.80 -2.88 -7.91
CA PRO A 262 -4.12 -3.33 -6.56
C PRO A 262 -3.75 -4.82 -6.44
N MET A 263 -3.06 -5.14 -5.35
CA MET A 263 -2.46 -6.44 -5.09
C MET A 263 -2.64 -6.83 -3.62
N THR A 264 -2.51 -8.12 -3.33
CA THR A 264 -2.51 -8.60 -1.95
C THR A 264 -1.19 -8.19 -1.25
N PRO A 265 -1.17 -8.02 0.09
CA PRO A 265 -0.06 -7.40 0.80
C PRO A 265 1.13 -8.35 1.06
N ASP A 266 1.15 -9.53 0.42
CA ASP A 266 2.08 -10.62 0.75
C ASP A 266 3.55 -10.29 0.45
N LEU A 267 3.78 -9.36 -0.48
CA LEU A 267 5.11 -8.80 -0.77
C LEU A 267 5.38 -7.46 -0.09
N GLY A 268 4.39 -6.81 0.53
CA GLY A 268 4.53 -5.45 1.05
C GLY A 268 4.82 -4.38 -0.02
N GLN A 269 4.56 -4.66 -1.30
CA GLN A 269 5.01 -3.82 -2.43
C GLN A 269 3.97 -2.80 -2.94
N GLY A 270 2.75 -2.74 -2.39
CA GLY A 270 1.71 -1.84 -2.92
C GLY A 270 2.14 -0.36 -2.89
N GLY A 271 2.57 0.12 -1.72
CA GLY A 271 3.06 1.50 -1.56
C GLY A 271 4.36 1.75 -2.34
N CYS A 272 5.31 0.82 -2.30
CA CYS A 272 6.56 0.91 -3.05
C CYS A 272 6.30 1.03 -4.57
N SER A 273 5.41 0.19 -5.11
CA SER A 273 5.03 0.20 -6.53
C SER A 273 4.32 1.50 -6.95
N ALA A 274 3.56 2.13 -6.05
CA ALA A 274 3.00 3.46 -6.30
C ALA A 274 4.10 4.55 -6.39
N LEU A 275 5.15 4.44 -5.57
CA LEU A 275 6.33 5.31 -5.67
C LEU A 275 7.12 5.04 -6.96
N GLU A 276 7.29 3.77 -7.36
CA GLU A 276 7.87 3.41 -8.66
C GLU A 276 7.09 4.07 -9.81
N ASP A 277 5.75 4.03 -9.76
CA ASP A 277 4.91 4.68 -10.77
C ASP A 277 5.14 6.18 -10.82
N SER A 278 5.28 6.84 -9.65
CA SER A 278 5.49 8.29 -9.59
C SER A 278 6.78 8.72 -10.30
N VAL A 279 7.87 7.97 -10.13
CA VAL A 279 9.16 8.22 -10.79
C VAL A 279 9.03 8.03 -12.31
N VAL A 280 8.46 6.90 -12.74
CA VAL A 280 8.32 6.61 -14.17
C VAL A 280 7.36 7.59 -14.86
N LEU A 281 6.26 7.97 -14.20
CA LEU A 281 5.33 9.00 -14.69
C LEU A 281 6.01 10.37 -14.82
N ALA A 282 6.70 10.82 -13.78
CA ALA A 282 7.37 12.12 -13.77
C ALA A 282 8.39 12.22 -14.91
N ARG A 283 9.14 11.16 -15.18
CA ARG A 283 10.05 11.10 -16.33
C ARG A 283 9.29 11.16 -17.65
N CYS A 284 8.33 10.26 -17.87
CA CYS A 284 7.62 10.17 -19.15
C CYS A 284 6.82 11.44 -19.47
N LEU A 285 6.15 12.04 -18.48
CA LEU A 285 5.42 13.30 -18.66
C LEU A 285 6.36 14.50 -18.71
N GLY A 286 7.44 14.51 -17.92
CA GLY A 286 8.45 15.56 -17.96
C GLY A 286 9.10 15.69 -19.32
N GLU A 287 9.50 14.56 -19.92
CA GLU A 287 10.00 14.50 -21.31
C GLU A 287 8.97 15.02 -22.31
N ALA A 288 7.70 14.58 -22.20
CA ALA A 288 6.63 14.98 -23.10
C ALA A 288 6.32 16.49 -23.04
N ILE A 289 6.30 17.06 -21.84
CA ILE A 289 6.01 18.48 -21.59
C ILE A 289 7.19 19.37 -22.02
N ARG A 290 8.44 18.93 -21.78
CA ARG A 290 9.66 19.68 -22.13
C ARG A 290 10.07 19.57 -23.60
N GLY A 291 9.51 18.63 -24.36
CA GLY A 291 9.85 18.42 -25.76
C GLY A 291 9.63 19.68 -26.62
N GLU A 292 10.53 19.90 -27.59
CA GLU A 292 10.50 21.04 -28.50
C GLU A 292 9.14 21.19 -29.21
N ASP A 293 8.68 22.43 -29.34
CA ASP A 293 7.37 22.75 -29.88
C ASP A 293 7.33 22.68 -31.41
N LYS A 294 7.42 21.46 -31.97
CA LYS A 294 7.37 21.23 -33.42
C LYS A 294 5.94 21.32 -34.00
N GLY A 295 4.92 21.67 -33.20
CA GLY A 295 3.51 21.62 -33.64
C GLY A 295 2.46 22.34 -32.76
N GLY A 296 2.86 23.25 -31.87
CA GLY A 296 1.96 23.97 -30.97
C GLY A 296 1.20 23.05 -29.99
N LYS A 297 0.02 23.50 -29.56
CA LYS A 297 -0.86 22.76 -28.62
C LYS A 297 -1.23 21.34 -29.08
N LYS A 298 -1.33 21.11 -30.40
CA LYS A 298 -1.60 19.78 -30.96
C LYS A 298 -0.40 18.84 -30.78
N GLY A 299 0.81 19.37 -30.98
CA GLY A 299 2.05 18.66 -30.71
C GLY A 299 2.21 18.29 -29.23
N GLU A 300 1.90 19.22 -28.31
CA GLU A 300 1.93 18.95 -26.85
C GLU A 300 1.00 17.78 -26.46
N TYR A 301 -0.24 17.77 -26.97
CA TYR A 301 -1.21 16.73 -26.68
C TYR A 301 -0.76 15.33 -27.14
N GLU A 302 -0.26 15.21 -28.37
CA GLU A 302 0.25 13.92 -28.87
C GLU A 302 1.47 13.45 -28.08
N ARG A 303 2.40 14.35 -27.70
CA ARG A 303 3.54 14.00 -26.85
C ARG A 303 3.09 13.48 -25.47
N ILE A 304 2.08 14.10 -24.87
CA ILE A 304 1.51 13.64 -23.59
C ILE A 304 0.94 12.23 -23.74
N LYS A 305 0.15 11.99 -24.79
CA LYS A 305 -0.44 10.68 -25.09
C LYS A 305 0.64 9.61 -25.25
N ASP A 306 1.69 9.92 -26.00
CA ASP A 306 2.84 9.02 -26.19
C ASP A 306 3.61 8.79 -24.89
N GLY A 307 3.81 9.84 -24.09
CA GLY A 307 4.45 9.74 -22.77
C GLY A 307 3.67 8.83 -21.82
N LEU A 308 2.34 8.96 -21.77
CA LEU A 308 1.49 8.08 -20.97
C LEU A 308 1.54 6.64 -21.47
N LYS A 309 1.53 6.42 -22.80
CA LYS A 309 1.70 5.10 -23.40
C LYS A 309 3.04 4.46 -23.02
N LYS A 310 4.13 5.22 -23.09
CA LYS A 310 5.47 4.79 -22.64
C LYS A 310 5.45 4.39 -21.17
N TYR A 311 4.81 5.18 -20.30
CA TYR A 311 4.62 4.81 -18.89
C TYR A 311 3.90 3.45 -18.76
N ALA A 312 2.77 3.26 -19.44
CA ALA A 312 2.01 2.02 -19.39
C ALA A 312 2.82 0.81 -19.88
N GLU A 313 3.60 0.95 -20.94
CA GLU A 313 4.48 -0.10 -21.46
C GLU A 313 5.56 -0.49 -20.44
N ASN A 314 6.17 0.49 -19.77
CA ASN A 314 7.18 0.26 -18.73
C ASN A 314 6.59 -0.46 -17.50
N ARG A 315 5.36 -0.12 -17.14
CA ARG A 315 4.76 -0.56 -15.85
C ARG A 315 3.82 -1.75 -15.95
N ARG A 316 3.27 -2.07 -17.13
CA ARG A 316 2.31 -3.19 -17.32
C ARG A 316 2.84 -4.51 -16.79
N TRP A 317 4.02 -4.92 -17.27
CA TRP A 317 4.60 -6.21 -16.88
C TRP A 317 5.02 -6.24 -15.42
N ARG A 318 5.53 -5.12 -14.91
CA ARG A 318 5.90 -4.99 -13.50
C ARG A 318 4.68 -5.09 -12.57
N GLY A 319 3.58 -4.41 -12.91
CA GLY A 319 2.31 -4.54 -12.19
C GLY A 319 1.76 -5.98 -12.20
N ILE A 320 1.76 -6.63 -13.37
CA ILE A 320 1.36 -8.04 -13.50
C ILE A 320 2.23 -8.96 -12.62
N GLN A 321 3.55 -8.79 -12.69
CA GLN A 321 4.50 -9.60 -11.92
C GLN A 321 4.25 -9.48 -10.42
N LEU A 322 4.10 -8.25 -9.91
CA LEU A 322 3.84 -7.99 -8.49
C LEU A 322 2.52 -8.62 -8.03
N ILE A 323 1.45 -8.43 -8.78
CA ILE A 323 0.13 -8.99 -8.46
C ILE A 323 0.18 -10.52 -8.40
N VAL A 324 0.72 -11.18 -9.43
CA VAL A 324 0.79 -12.65 -9.51
C VAL A 324 1.64 -13.18 -8.37
N THR A 325 2.82 -12.59 -8.17
CA THR A 325 3.78 -13.07 -7.16
C THR A 325 3.21 -12.91 -5.75
N ALA A 326 2.60 -11.76 -5.45
CA ALA A 326 1.95 -11.54 -4.15
C ALA A 326 0.82 -12.55 -3.90
N TYR A 327 -0.05 -12.77 -4.89
CA TYR A 327 -1.15 -13.72 -4.76
C TYR A 327 -0.66 -15.15 -4.49
N VAL A 328 0.31 -15.63 -5.28
CA VAL A 328 0.85 -16.99 -5.18
C VAL A 328 1.59 -17.20 -3.86
N ILE A 329 2.42 -16.25 -3.44
CA ILE A 329 3.14 -16.32 -2.16
C ILE A 329 2.13 -16.36 -1.00
N GLY A 330 1.14 -15.48 -1.02
CA GLY A 330 0.10 -15.45 0.00
C GLY A 330 -0.68 -16.76 0.10
N PHE A 331 -1.04 -17.35 -1.04
CA PHE A 331 -1.70 -18.64 -1.10
C PHE A 331 -0.85 -19.76 -0.48
N ILE A 332 0.43 -19.85 -0.85
CA ILE A 332 1.35 -20.88 -0.31
C ILE A 332 1.59 -20.69 1.17
N GLN A 333 1.88 -19.46 1.61
CA GLN A 333 2.19 -19.15 3.00
C GLN A 333 1.02 -19.49 3.93
N GLN A 334 -0.20 -19.10 3.55
CA GLN A 334 -1.38 -19.26 4.39
C GLN A 334 -2.00 -20.67 4.34
N SER A 335 -1.64 -21.50 3.35
CA SER A 335 -2.27 -22.81 3.15
C SER A 335 -2.18 -23.73 4.37
N ASP A 336 -3.29 -24.41 4.65
CA ASP A 336 -3.47 -25.48 5.63
C ASP A 336 -3.35 -26.88 5.00
N ASN A 337 -3.21 -26.97 3.66
CA ASN A 337 -3.04 -28.23 2.97
C ASN A 337 -1.69 -28.87 3.35
N ALA A 338 -1.71 -30.11 3.84
CA ALA A 338 -0.52 -30.79 4.34
C ALA A 338 0.65 -30.87 3.33
N PHE A 339 0.34 -31.11 2.04
CA PHE A 339 1.36 -31.17 1.00
C PHE A 339 1.96 -29.78 0.71
N ILE A 340 1.11 -28.75 0.61
CA ILE A 340 1.58 -27.37 0.43
C ILE A 340 2.37 -26.92 1.67
N GLY A 341 1.93 -27.27 2.87
CA GLY A 341 2.62 -26.99 4.12
C GLY A 341 4.02 -27.60 4.17
N PHE A 342 4.16 -28.88 3.77
CA PHE A 342 5.45 -29.54 3.65
C PHE A 342 6.38 -28.81 2.66
N LEU A 343 5.90 -28.52 1.45
CA LEU A 343 6.68 -27.78 0.45
C LEU A 343 7.05 -26.38 0.92
N ARG A 344 6.11 -25.66 1.54
CA ARG A 344 6.31 -24.32 2.11
C ARG A 344 7.48 -24.33 3.10
N GLU A 345 7.45 -25.25 4.05
CA GLU A 345 8.39 -25.24 5.17
C GLU A 345 9.77 -25.77 4.78
N LYS A 346 9.83 -26.85 4.00
CA LYS A 346 11.09 -27.54 3.70
C LYS A 346 11.80 -27.04 2.43
N ILE A 347 11.06 -26.43 1.49
CA ILE A 347 11.61 -26.11 0.16
C ILE A 347 11.43 -24.62 -0.19
N LEU A 348 10.23 -24.07 0.00
CA LEU A 348 9.87 -22.79 -0.59
C LEU A 348 10.12 -21.59 0.33
N SER A 349 10.24 -21.77 1.64
CA SER A 349 10.45 -20.70 2.63
C SER A 349 11.59 -19.76 2.27
N GLY A 350 12.77 -20.30 2.00
CA GLY A 350 13.94 -19.53 1.58
C GLY A 350 13.79 -18.87 0.20
N ILE A 351 13.11 -19.54 -0.74
CA ILE A 351 12.84 -19.00 -2.07
C ILE A 351 11.90 -17.80 -1.97
N MET A 352 10.81 -17.91 -1.21
CA MET A 352 9.86 -16.82 -1.01
C MET A 352 10.49 -15.62 -0.29
N ALA A 353 11.32 -15.87 0.73
CA ALA A 353 12.07 -14.81 1.42
C ALA A 353 13.02 -14.07 0.47
N LYS A 354 13.75 -14.78 -0.40
CA LYS A 354 14.61 -14.16 -1.42
C LYS A 354 13.80 -13.41 -2.48
N THR A 355 12.63 -13.93 -2.86
CA THR A 355 11.72 -13.26 -3.79
C THR A 355 11.23 -11.92 -3.24
N LEU A 356 10.93 -11.82 -1.94
CA LEU A 356 10.58 -10.54 -1.30
C LEU A 356 11.65 -9.46 -1.58
N MET A 357 12.93 -9.80 -1.34
CA MET A 357 14.05 -8.90 -1.59
C MET A 357 14.22 -8.58 -3.08
N LYS A 358 14.17 -9.60 -3.94
CA LYS A 358 14.30 -9.43 -5.39
C LYS A 358 13.21 -8.56 -5.97
N MET A 359 11.99 -8.61 -5.42
CA MET A 359 10.89 -7.78 -5.89
C MET A 359 11.09 -6.31 -5.54
N GLY A 360 11.87 -5.96 -4.51
CA GLY A 360 12.23 -4.56 -4.22
C GLY A 360 13.31 -3.98 -5.14
N ASP A 361 14.08 -4.83 -5.83
CA ASP A 361 15.19 -4.45 -6.73
C ASP A 361 14.72 -4.02 -8.12
N TYR A 362 13.81 -3.05 -8.20
CA TYR A 362 13.29 -2.52 -9.45
C TYR A 362 13.91 -1.16 -9.78
N ASP A 363 14.61 -1.10 -10.92
CA ASP A 363 15.19 0.15 -11.41
C ASP A 363 14.12 0.99 -12.13
N CYS A 364 13.73 2.09 -11.50
CA CYS A 364 12.83 3.08 -12.10
C CYS A 364 13.56 4.04 -13.06
N GLY A 365 14.89 3.99 -13.11
CA GLY A 365 15.79 4.95 -13.74
C GLY A 365 15.92 6.27 -12.96
N LYS A 366 16.65 7.22 -13.54
CA LYS A 366 16.90 8.54 -12.95
C LYS A 366 15.85 9.56 -13.39
N LEU A 367 15.50 10.49 -12.49
CA LEU A 367 14.67 11.67 -12.77
C LEU A 367 15.49 12.82 -13.35
#